data_AF-A0A7S1L643-F1
#
_entry.id   AF-A0A7S1L643-F1
#
_cell.length_a   1.000
_cell.length_b   1.000
_cell.length_c   1.000
_cell.angle_alpha   90.00
_cell.angle_beta   90.00
_cell.angle_gamma   90.00
#
_symmetry.space_group_name_H-M   'P 1'
#
loop_
_entity.id
_entity.type
_entity.pdbx_description
1 polymer ?
#
loop_
_entity_poly.entity_id
_entity_poly.type
_entity_poly.pdbx_seq_one_letter_code
_entity_poly.pdbx_strand_id
1 'polypeptide(L)'
;SPSSPPGSSHVLRRTASQSVIQRAGSVINIRRSGTAIWDWDVPRAESKEEKLVRELLERLEAKDPEARANSLQSLGRLVSQPSHAPLVVKSIRSIVRCLEDPDASVRSAALRSLRSMAENGESGAVALHCREIVACLQDEEVVLRSKTAALCRVLAEEGGATLLA
;
A
#
# COMPACT_ATOMS: atom_id res chain seq x y z
N SER A 1 17.19 52.06 -58.09
CA SER A 1 17.55 53.15 -57.14
C SER A 1 16.28 53.64 -56.47
N PRO A 2 16.23 54.01 -55.18
CA PRO A 2 17.31 54.37 -54.23
C PRO A 2 17.45 53.35 -53.06
N SER A 3 18.61 53.01 -52.50
CA SER A 3 19.60 53.72 -51.65
C SER A 3 19.28 53.72 -50.13
N SER A 4 20.10 52.99 -49.35
CA SER A 4 20.18 52.98 -47.86
C SER A 4 21.09 54.13 -47.33
N PRO A 5 21.44 54.19 -46.01
CA PRO A 5 20.74 54.63 -44.77
C PRO A 5 21.45 55.89 -44.16
N PRO A 6 21.32 56.35 -42.86
CA PRO A 6 21.86 55.68 -41.66
C PRO A 6 21.12 56.00 -40.31
N GLY A 7 21.53 55.39 -39.19
CA GLY A 7 21.28 55.96 -37.85
C GLY A 7 21.19 54.97 -36.68
N SER A 8 22.26 54.91 -35.89
CA SER A 8 22.56 54.00 -34.78
C SER A 8 21.78 54.25 -33.47
N SER A 9 22.02 53.35 -32.49
CA SER A 9 21.75 53.41 -31.03
C SER A 9 20.34 52.92 -30.60
N HIS A 10 20.15 51.97 -29.69
CA HIS A 10 20.87 51.63 -28.46
C HIS A 10 20.85 50.11 -28.18
N VAL A 11 22.02 49.57 -27.82
CA VAL A 11 22.16 48.25 -27.19
C VAL A 11 22.08 48.44 -25.68
N LEU A 12 20.92 48.13 -25.07
CA LEU A 12 20.83 47.99 -23.62
C LEU A 12 21.26 46.57 -23.22
N ARG A 13 22.54 46.43 -22.85
CA ARG A 13 23.03 45.29 -22.07
C ARG A 13 22.37 45.33 -20.69
N ARG A 14 21.47 44.39 -20.41
CA ARG A 14 21.08 44.08 -19.02
C ARG A 14 21.96 42.95 -18.51
N THR A 15 22.96 43.32 -17.72
CA THR A 15 23.68 42.41 -16.82
C THR A 15 22.78 42.17 -15.60
N ALA A 16 22.19 40.99 -15.49
CA ALA A 16 21.57 40.53 -14.26
C ALA A 16 22.45 39.43 -13.66
N SER A 17 23.23 39.83 -12.66
CA SER A 17 23.99 38.97 -11.77
C SER A 17 23.01 38.04 -11.05
N GLN A 18 23.04 36.73 -11.33
CA GLN A 18 22.33 35.74 -10.55
C GLN A 18 23.34 34.98 -9.70
N SER A 19 23.33 35.31 -8.41
CA SER A 19 24.03 34.62 -7.35
C SER A 19 23.65 33.14 -7.34
N VAL A 20 24.67 32.31 -7.36
CA VAL A 20 24.64 30.85 -7.33
C VAL A 20 24.04 30.36 -6.02
N ILE A 21 22.91 29.65 -6.07
CA ILE A 21 22.55 28.64 -5.07
C ILE A 21 22.48 27.31 -5.82
N GLN A 22 23.60 26.59 -5.85
CA GLN A 22 23.61 25.20 -6.28
C GLN A 22 23.11 24.32 -5.12
N ARG A 23 21.97 23.66 -5.33
CA ARG A 23 21.67 22.38 -4.69
C ARG A 23 21.02 21.47 -5.72
N ALA A 24 21.57 20.27 -5.80
CA ALA A 24 21.44 19.31 -6.88
C ALA A 24 19.99 18.93 -7.21
N GLY A 25 19.68 18.89 -8.50
CA GLY A 25 18.43 18.37 -9.05
C GLY A 25 18.08 19.06 -10.36
N SER A 26 18.41 18.41 -11.48
CA SER A 26 17.99 18.66 -12.87
C SER A 26 17.63 20.08 -13.29
N VAL A 27 18.52 20.68 -14.10
CA VAL A 27 18.23 21.87 -14.91
C VAL A 27 17.17 21.50 -15.97
N ILE A 28 15.92 21.89 -15.76
CA ILE A 28 14.90 21.85 -16.81
C ILE A 28 14.94 23.18 -17.56
N ASN A 29 15.44 23.15 -18.79
CA ASN A 29 15.50 24.32 -19.64
C ASN A 29 14.14 24.49 -20.36
N ILE A 30 13.28 25.37 -19.86
CA ILE A 30 11.96 25.62 -20.47
C ILE A 30 12.10 26.67 -21.57
N ARG A 31 12.19 26.21 -22.83
CA ARG A 31 11.90 27.06 -23.99
C ARG A 31 10.41 27.00 -24.28
N ARG A 32 9.71 28.10 -24.04
CA ARG A 32 8.28 28.27 -24.37
C ARG A 32 8.08 28.30 -25.89
N SER A 33 7.45 27.28 -26.43
CA SER A 33 6.68 27.38 -27.68
C SER A 33 5.48 26.44 -27.57
N GLY A 34 4.30 27.03 -27.77
CA GLY A 34 2.99 26.43 -27.50
C GLY A 34 2.63 25.24 -28.39
N THR A 35 1.48 24.68 -28.04
CA THR A 35 0.76 23.55 -28.66
C THR A 35 1.46 22.20 -28.57
N ALA A 36 1.34 21.56 -27.40
CA ALA A 36 1.31 20.11 -27.31
C ALA A 36 0.59 19.70 -26.02
N ILE A 37 -0.53 19.02 -26.22
CA ILE A 37 -1.22 18.22 -25.21
C ILE A 37 -0.25 17.09 -24.86
N TRP A 38 0.55 17.32 -23.84
CA TRP A 38 1.46 16.34 -23.29
C TRP A 38 0.76 15.68 -22.11
N ASP A 39 -0.20 14.82 -22.42
CA ASP A 39 -0.71 13.84 -21.46
C ASP A 39 0.35 12.73 -21.35
N TRP A 40 1.47 13.03 -20.68
CA TRP A 40 2.41 12.00 -20.28
C TRP A 40 1.84 11.34 -19.03
N ASP A 41 1.11 10.25 -19.24
CA ASP A 41 0.80 9.30 -18.18
C ASP A 41 2.11 8.61 -17.78
N VAL A 42 2.97 9.32 -17.03
CA VAL A 42 4.24 8.79 -16.53
C VAL A 42 3.89 7.80 -15.42
N PRO A 43 4.15 6.49 -15.59
CA PRO A 43 3.78 5.51 -14.58
C PRO A 43 4.45 5.85 -13.26
N ARG A 44 3.64 6.00 -12.20
CA ARG A 44 4.15 6.21 -10.84
C ARG A 44 5.04 5.03 -10.47
N ALA A 45 6.28 5.31 -10.08
CA ALA A 45 7.19 4.31 -9.56
C ALA A 45 6.61 3.65 -8.28
N GLU A 46 6.68 2.33 -8.20
CA GLU A 46 6.29 1.55 -7.01
C GLU A 46 7.13 2.00 -5.81
N SER A 47 6.44 2.33 -4.71
CA SER A 47 7.08 2.67 -3.44
C SER A 47 7.71 1.44 -2.77
N LYS A 48 8.60 1.66 -1.80
CA LYS A 48 9.24 0.55 -1.08
C LYS A 48 8.21 -0.26 -0.28
N GLU A 49 7.20 0.42 0.24
CA GLU A 49 6.08 -0.13 1.00
C GLU A 49 5.18 -1.01 0.11
N GLU A 50 4.81 -0.52 -1.08
CA GLU A 50 4.05 -1.29 -2.08
C GLU A 50 4.81 -2.55 -2.50
N LYS A 51 6.11 -2.40 -2.80
CA LYS A 51 6.98 -3.53 -3.16
C LYS A 51 7.06 -4.58 -2.05
N LEU A 52 7.28 -4.16 -0.80
CA LEU A 52 7.35 -5.07 0.34
C LEU A 52 6.04 -5.84 0.53
N VAL A 53 4.91 -5.14 0.50
CA VAL A 53 3.59 -5.79 0.65
C VAL A 53 3.35 -6.76 -0.51
N ARG A 54 3.69 -6.38 -1.75
CA ARG A 54 3.58 -7.27 -2.92
C ARG A 54 4.41 -8.54 -2.77
N GLU A 55 5.68 -8.43 -2.37
CA GLU A 55 6.57 -9.58 -2.16
C GLU A 55 6.04 -10.53 -1.07
N LEU A 56 5.46 -9.98 0.00
CA LEU A 56 4.82 -10.78 1.04
C LEU A 56 3.56 -11.49 0.49
N LEU A 57 2.72 -10.80 -0.29
CA LEU A 57 1.54 -11.40 -0.91
C LEU A 57 1.91 -12.53 -1.87
N GLU A 58 2.98 -12.38 -2.66
CA GLU A 58 3.51 -13.45 -3.51
C GLU A 58 3.95 -14.68 -2.69
N ARG A 59 4.52 -14.47 -1.49
CA ARG A 59 4.89 -15.58 -0.58
C ARG A 59 3.69 -16.31 0.03
N LEU A 60 2.47 -15.78 -0.07
CA LEU A 60 1.27 -16.53 0.33
C LEU A 60 0.99 -17.72 -0.59
N GLU A 61 1.57 -17.73 -1.80
CA GLU A 61 1.44 -18.84 -2.75
C GLU A 61 2.65 -19.80 -2.71
N ALA A 62 3.54 -19.64 -1.71
CA ALA A 62 4.71 -20.49 -1.57
C ALA A 62 4.31 -21.94 -1.24
N LYS A 63 5.02 -22.91 -1.84
CA LYS A 63 4.83 -24.34 -1.54
C LYS A 63 5.05 -24.68 -0.07
N ASP A 64 6.03 -24.02 0.54
CA ASP A 64 6.38 -24.20 1.95
C ASP A 64 5.37 -23.49 2.87
N PRO A 65 4.66 -24.22 3.76
CA PRO A 65 3.72 -23.61 4.70
C PRO A 65 4.40 -22.64 5.66
N GLU A 66 5.66 -22.87 6.03
CA GLU A 66 6.38 -21.95 6.92
C GLU A 66 6.60 -20.59 6.25
N ALA A 67 6.99 -20.57 4.96
CA ALA A 67 7.07 -19.36 4.18
C ALA A 67 5.73 -18.58 4.10
N ARG A 68 4.60 -19.28 3.92
CA ARG A 68 3.27 -18.67 3.92
C ARG A 68 2.92 -18.07 5.29
N ALA A 69 3.11 -18.85 6.36
CA ALA A 69 2.82 -18.42 7.73
C ALA A 69 3.68 -17.22 8.16
N ASN A 70 4.98 -17.23 7.83
CA ASN A 70 5.89 -16.12 8.11
C ASN A 70 5.51 -14.85 7.33
N SER A 71 5.01 -15.01 6.10
CA SER A 71 4.48 -13.89 5.33
C SER A 71 3.25 -13.27 5.99
N LEU A 72 2.27 -14.08 6.41
CA LEU A 72 1.08 -13.62 7.13
C LEU A 72 1.44 -12.90 8.45
N GLN A 73 2.38 -13.45 9.21
CA GLN A 73 2.86 -12.78 10.43
C GLN A 73 3.50 -11.42 10.13
N SER A 74 4.25 -11.31 9.03
CA SER A 74 4.88 -10.06 8.61
C SER A 74 3.83 -9.04 8.18
N LEU A 75 2.83 -9.44 7.36
CA LEU A 75 1.70 -8.60 6.99
C LEU A 75 0.96 -8.07 8.23
N GLY A 76 0.68 -8.93 9.22
CA GLY A 76 0.02 -8.52 10.46
C GLY A 76 0.82 -7.48 11.25
N ARG A 77 2.15 -7.58 11.29
CA ARG A 77 3.03 -6.58 11.93
C ARG A 77 3.04 -5.25 11.17
N LEU A 78 3.04 -5.29 9.84
CA LEU A 78 3.07 -4.09 9.01
C LEU A 78 1.84 -3.20 9.21
N VAL A 79 0.70 -3.76 9.60
CA VAL A 79 -0.53 -2.96 9.84
C VAL A 79 -0.37 -1.97 11.00
N SER A 80 0.53 -2.22 11.95
CA SER A 80 0.86 -1.24 12.99
C SER A 80 1.59 0.02 12.48
N GLN A 81 2.02 0.00 11.22
CA GLN A 81 2.73 1.11 10.58
C GLN A 81 1.77 1.87 9.65
N PRO A 82 1.51 3.18 9.88
CA PRO A 82 0.53 3.94 9.10
C PRO A 82 0.76 3.95 7.58
N SER A 83 2.01 3.85 7.12
CA SER A 83 2.35 3.80 5.69
C SER A 83 2.01 2.47 5.01
N HIS A 84 1.92 1.37 5.77
CA HIS A 84 1.65 0.04 5.24
C HIS A 84 0.21 -0.41 5.47
N ALA A 85 -0.48 0.06 6.51
CA ALA A 85 -1.83 -0.36 6.85
C ALA A 85 -2.80 -0.32 5.65
N PRO A 86 -2.89 0.78 4.87
CA PRO A 86 -3.81 0.83 3.72
C PRO A 86 -3.48 -0.20 2.63
N LEU A 87 -2.19 -0.51 2.44
CA LEU A 87 -1.73 -1.49 1.45
C LEU A 87 -2.08 -2.92 1.85
N VAL A 88 -1.91 -3.24 3.14
CA VAL A 88 -2.27 -4.56 3.68
C VAL A 88 -3.79 -4.73 3.69
N VAL A 89 -4.54 -3.72 4.13
CA VAL A 89 -6.02 -3.74 4.14
C VAL A 89 -6.59 -3.91 2.74
N LYS A 90 -6.01 -3.26 1.73
CA LYS A 90 -6.40 -3.45 0.32
C LYS A 90 -6.26 -4.92 -0.14
N SER A 91 -5.40 -5.68 0.52
CA SER A 91 -5.08 -7.07 0.20
C SER A 91 -5.72 -8.08 1.16
N ILE A 92 -6.68 -7.65 1.98
CA ILE A 92 -7.32 -8.48 3.02
C ILE A 92 -7.91 -9.78 2.46
N ARG A 93 -8.45 -9.78 1.23
CA ARG A 93 -8.98 -10.98 0.59
C ARG A 93 -7.94 -12.08 0.42
N SER A 94 -6.68 -11.74 0.17
CA SER A 94 -5.61 -12.73 0.07
C SER A 94 -5.29 -13.35 1.43
N ILE A 95 -5.34 -12.55 2.50
CA ILE A 95 -5.17 -13.02 3.88
C ILE A 95 -6.35 -13.93 4.30
N VAL A 96 -7.58 -13.55 3.92
CA VAL A 96 -8.79 -14.33 4.23
C VAL A 96 -8.78 -15.70 3.53
N ARG A 97 -8.29 -15.80 2.29
CA ARG A 97 -8.13 -17.10 1.62
C ARG A 97 -7.24 -18.06 2.39
N CYS A 98 -6.24 -17.56 3.12
CA CYS A 98 -5.37 -18.40 3.94
C CYS A 98 -6.06 -18.99 5.18
N LEU A 99 -7.31 -18.63 5.48
CA LEU A 99 -8.13 -19.33 6.49
C LEU A 99 -8.55 -20.73 6.05
N GLU A 100 -8.48 -21.03 4.75
CA GLU A 100 -8.79 -22.34 4.16
C GLU A 100 -7.51 -23.15 3.86
N ASP A 101 -6.34 -22.67 4.29
CA ASP A 101 -5.07 -23.34 4.03
C ASP A 101 -5.04 -24.74 4.68
N PRO A 102 -4.52 -25.78 3.99
CA PRO A 102 -4.42 -27.12 4.56
C PRO A 102 -3.53 -27.17 5.81
N ASP A 103 -2.57 -26.23 5.95
CA ASP A 103 -1.68 -26.17 7.10
C ASP A 103 -2.27 -25.30 8.22
N ALA A 104 -2.44 -25.90 9.41
CA ALA A 104 -3.00 -25.23 10.58
C ALA A 104 -2.15 -24.03 11.07
N SER A 105 -0.84 -24.04 10.85
CA SER A 105 0.03 -22.91 11.21
C SER A 105 -0.23 -21.70 10.30
N VAL A 106 -0.53 -21.95 9.02
CA VAL A 106 -0.92 -20.90 8.07
C VAL A 106 -2.29 -20.33 8.44
N ARG A 107 -3.30 -21.17 8.70
CA ARG A 107 -4.62 -20.71 9.19
C ARG A 107 -4.50 -19.88 10.47
N SER A 108 -3.67 -20.32 11.41
CA SER A 108 -3.37 -19.62 12.67
C SER A 108 -2.73 -18.25 12.43
N ALA A 109 -1.78 -18.17 11.51
CA ALA A 109 -1.12 -16.92 11.14
C ALA A 109 -2.09 -15.94 10.44
N ALA A 110 -3.02 -16.46 9.64
CA ALA A 110 -4.06 -15.65 8.99
C ALA A 110 -5.00 -15.03 10.03
N LEU A 111 -5.55 -15.84 10.96
CA LEU A 111 -6.36 -15.32 12.08
C LEU A 111 -5.62 -14.27 12.90
N ARG A 112 -4.33 -14.48 13.16
CA ARG A 112 -3.50 -13.50 13.90
C ARG A 112 -3.31 -12.20 13.13
N SER A 113 -3.10 -12.29 11.81
CA SER A 113 -2.98 -11.11 10.94
C SER A 113 -4.28 -10.30 10.90
N LEU A 114 -5.42 -10.97 10.70
CA LEU A 114 -6.75 -10.34 10.73
C LEU A 114 -7.06 -9.70 12.08
N ARG A 115 -6.69 -10.35 13.18
CA ARG A 115 -6.82 -9.76 14.52
C ARG A 115 -5.95 -8.53 14.69
N SER A 116 -4.70 -8.56 14.22
CA SER A 116 -3.83 -7.38 14.24
C SER A 116 -4.44 -6.22 13.47
N MET A 117 -5.08 -6.50 12.31
CA MET A 117 -5.80 -5.47 11.56
C MET A 117 -6.95 -4.87 12.37
N ALA A 118 -7.79 -5.70 12.98
CA ALA A 118 -8.90 -5.24 13.79
C ALA A 118 -8.44 -4.38 14.98
N GLU A 119 -7.39 -4.81 15.70
CA GLU A 119 -6.80 -4.08 16.83
C GLU A 119 -6.12 -2.76 16.43
N ASN A 120 -5.82 -2.57 15.13
CA ASN A 120 -5.25 -1.33 14.59
C ASN A 120 -6.29 -0.45 13.87
N GLY A 121 -7.58 -0.60 14.22
CA GLY A 121 -8.65 0.26 13.72
C GLY A 121 -9.28 -0.17 12.40
N GLU A 122 -8.87 -1.32 11.85
CA GLU A 122 -9.39 -1.86 10.59
C GLU A 122 -10.46 -2.94 10.82
N SER A 123 -11.14 -2.91 11.99
CA SER A 123 -12.17 -3.86 12.39
C SER A 123 -13.30 -3.96 11.36
N GLY A 124 -13.73 -2.82 10.80
CA GLY A 124 -14.77 -2.77 9.77
C GLY A 124 -14.38 -3.52 8.50
N ALA A 125 -13.13 -3.38 8.04
CA ALA A 125 -12.64 -4.10 6.86
C ALA A 125 -12.58 -5.61 7.10
N VAL A 126 -12.13 -6.02 8.30
CA VAL A 126 -12.09 -7.43 8.70
C VAL A 126 -13.49 -8.03 8.84
N ALA A 127 -14.43 -7.28 9.41
CA ALA A 127 -15.80 -7.74 9.64
C ALA A 127 -16.59 -7.99 8.34
N LEU A 128 -16.18 -7.41 7.21
CA LEU A 128 -16.76 -7.74 5.89
C LEU A 128 -16.53 -9.21 5.47
N HIS A 129 -15.59 -9.90 6.14
CA HIS A 129 -15.26 -11.31 5.92
C HIS A 129 -15.75 -12.20 7.07
N CYS A 130 -16.83 -11.80 7.75
CA CYS A 130 -17.37 -12.50 8.91
C CYS A 130 -17.72 -13.96 8.60
N ARG A 131 -18.20 -14.27 7.39
CA ARG A 131 -18.62 -15.63 7.02
C ARG A 131 -17.44 -16.59 7.04
N GLU A 132 -16.34 -16.20 6.41
CA GLU A 132 -15.09 -16.95 6.36
C GLU A 132 -14.46 -17.07 7.75
N ILE A 133 -14.47 -15.98 8.53
CA ILE A 133 -13.94 -15.98 9.89
C ILE A 133 -14.76 -16.90 10.81
N VAL A 134 -16.08 -16.79 10.81
CA VAL A 134 -16.97 -17.58 11.68
C VAL A 134 -16.92 -19.07 11.32
N ALA A 135 -16.68 -19.43 10.06
CA ALA A 135 -16.46 -20.81 9.66
C ALA A 135 -15.29 -21.46 10.43
N CYS A 136 -14.24 -20.70 10.79
CA CYS A 136 -13.13 -21.18 11.60
C CYS A 136 -13.50 -21.51 13.06
N LEU A 137 -14.74 -21.27 13.52
CA LEU A 137 -15.23 -21.81 14.79
C LEU A 137 -15.50 -23.31 14.73
N GLN A 138 -15.57 -23.89 13.53
CA GLN A 138 -15.70 -25.32 13.28
C GLN A 138 -14.39 -25.96 12.82
N ASP A 139 -13.26 -25.24 12.89
CA ASP A 139 -11.94 -25.78 12.54
C ASP A 139 -11.62 -27.03 13.37
N GLU A 140 -10.90 -27.99 12.80
CA GLU A 140 -10.49 -29.23 13.46
C GLU A 140 -9.64 -28.95 14.72
N GLU A 141 -8.79 -27.93 14.66
CA GLU A 141 -7.89 -27.56 15.74
C GLU A 141 -8.57 -26.68 16.79
N VAL A 142 -8.58 -27.15 18.05
CA VAL A 142 -9.14 -26.42 19.21
C VAL A 142 -8.55 -25.02 19.35
N VAL A 143 -7.25 -24.90 19.06
CA VAL A 143 -6.50 -23.64 19.15
C VAL A 143 -7.02 -22.63 18.13
N LEU A 144 -7.37 -23.08 16.91
CA LEU A 144 -7.93 -22.21 15.88
C LEU A 144 -9.33 -21.74 16.26
N ARG A 145 -10.20 -22.64 16.74
CA ARG A 145 -11.52 -22.26 17.27
C ARG A 145 -11.43 -21.16 18.35
N SER A 146 -10.49 -21.31 19.28
CA SER A 146 -10.26 -20.33 20.35
C SER A 146 -9.76 -18.98 19.83
N LYS A 147 -8.86 -18.98 18.82
CA LYS A 147 -8.38 -17.75 18.17
C LYS A 147 -9.49 -17.04 17.40
N THR A 148 -10.32 -17.80 16.71
CA THR A 148 -11.49 -17.27 15.99
C THR A 148 -12.45 -16.59 16.95
N ALA A 149 -12.79 -17.23 18.08
CA ALA A 149 -13.64 -16.63 19.10
C ALA A 149 -13.06 -15.31 19.65
N ALA A 150 -11.74 -15.27 19.87
CA ALA A 150 -11.05 -14.05 20.29
C ALA A 150 -11.11 -12.94 19.22
N LEU A 151 -10.95 -13.28 17.94
CA LEU A 151 -11.12 -12.32 16.84
C LEU A 151 -12.55 -11.80 16.77
N CYS A 152 -13.56 -12.67 16.82
CA CYS A 152 -14.96 -12.25 16.82
C CYS A 152 -15.28 -11.30 17.98
N ARG A 153 -14.71 -11.54 19.16
CA ARG A 153 -14.85 -10.62 20.29
C ARG A 153 -14.27 -9.24 19.98
N VAL A 154 -13.05 -9.17 19.45
CA VAL A 154 -12.42 -7.89 19.05
C VAL A 154 -13.28 -7.16 18.01
N LEU A 155 -13.79 -7.88 17.01
CA LEU A 155 -14.68 -7.30 16.00
C LEU A 155 -15.97 -6.76 16.63
N ALA A 156 -16.53 -7.44 17.63
CA ALA A 156 -17.72 -6.96 18.32
C ALA A 156 -17.45 -5.71 19.17
N GLU A 157 -16.30 -5.67 19.87
CA GLU A 157 -15.87 -4.55 20.72
C GLU A 157 -15.56 -3.29 19.89
N GLU A 158 -14.94 -3.46 18.72
CA GLU A 158 -14.50 -2.37 17.83
C GLU A 158 -15.56 -1.95 16.79
N GLY A 159 -16.85 -2.17 17.09
CA GLY A 159 -17.97 -1.68 16.26
C GLY A 159 -18.32 -2.51 15.02
N GLY A 160 -17.65 -3.64 14.79
CA GLY A 160 -17.97 -4.63 13.76
C GLY A 160 -19.13 -5.57 14.13
N ALA A 161 -19.72 -5.43 15.32
CA ALA A 161 -20.81 -6.28 15.80
C ALA A 161 -22.01 -6.34 14.86
N THR A 162 -22.33 -5.24 14.17
CA THR A 162 -23.45 -5.18 13.19
C THR A 162 -23.24 -6.05 11.97
N LEU A 163 -21.99 -6.42 11.66
CA LEU A 163 -21.61 -7.28 10.54
C LEU A 163 -21.41 -8.74 10.95
N LEU A 164 -21.42 -9.05 12.25
CA LEU A 164 -21.32 -10.41 12.79
C LEU A 164 -22.69 -11.10 12.96
N ALA A 165 -23.79 -10.36 12.87
CA ALA A 165 -25.17 -10.85 13.00
C ALA A 165 -25.70 -11.42 11.67
#